data_AF-T1BNG5-F1
#
_entry.id   AF-T1BNG5-F1
#
_cell.length_a   1.000
_cell.length_b   1.000
_cell.length_c   1.000
_cell.angle_alpha   90.00
_cell.angle_beta   90.00
_cell.angle_gamma   90.00
#
_symmetry.space_group_name_H-M   'P 1'
#
loop_
_entity.id
_entity.type
_entity.pdbx_description
1 polymer ?
#
loop_
_entity_poly.entity_id
_entity_poly.type
_entity_poly.pdbx_seq_one_letter_code
_entity_poly.pdbx_strand_id
1 'polypeptide(L)' 'MVILRENTEDLYAPFHGRLARAGETELTIDSRVITRKGSERILRRAFETAQRRDRGAPEDGARRVTCVDKSNVMEG' A
#
# COMPACT_ATOMS: atom_id res chain seq x y z
N MET A 1 1.77 11.62 -14.60
CA MET A 1 1.77 11.02 -13.25
C MET A 1 2.14 9.55 -13.37
N VAL A 2 2.74 8.95 -12.34
CA VAL A 2 3.04 7.50 -12.32
C VAL A 2 2.60 6.97 -10.96
N ILE A 3 1.87 5.86 -10.95
CA ILE A 3 1.46 5.16 -9.73
C ILE A 3 2.41 3.99 -9.53
N LEU A 4 3.05 3.95 -8.38
CA LEU A 4 3.87 2.83 -7.94
C LEU A 4 3.16 2.16 -6.79
N ARG A 5 2.67 0.96 -7.03
CA ARG A 5 1.87 0.19 -6.10
C ARG A 5 2.73 -0.91 -5.47
N GLU A 6 2.73 -0.97 -4.14
CA GLU A 6 3.20 -2.16 -3.42
C GLU A 6 2.27 -3.33 -3.81
N ASN A 7 2.85 -4.47 -4.18
CA ASN A 7 2.10 -5.55 -4.82
C ASN A 7 2.43 -6.93 -4.23
N THR A 8 2.80 -7.00 -2.95
CA THR A 8 3.18 -8.26 -2.29
C THR A 8 2.50 -8.50 -0.95
N GLU A 9 1.95 -7.47 -0.29
CA GLU A 9 1.36 -7.57 1.05
C GLU A 9 0.02 -6.81 1.14
N ASP A 10 -0.33 -6.20 2.27
CA ASP A 10 -1.65 -5.64 2.59
C ASP A 10 -2.74 -6.75 2.63
N LEU A 11 -3.98 -6.43 2.25
CA LEU A 11 -5.11 -7.36 2.12
C LEU A 11 -4.91 -8.43 1.03
N TYR A 12 -3.84 -8.35 0.24
CA TYR A 12 -3.49 -9.40 -0.72
C TYR A 12 -2.82 -10.60 -0.04
N ALA A 13 -2.37 -10.44 1.21
CA ALA A 13 -1.80 -11.54 1.97
C ALA A 13 -2.91 -12.54 2.34
N PRO A 14 -2.69 -13.87 2.21
CA PRO A 14 -3.71 -14.89 2.43
C PRO A 14 -3.96 -15.16 3.93
N PHE A 15 -4.05 -14.10 4.73
CA PHE A 15 -4.34 -14.14 6.16
C PHE A 15 -5.79 -13.78 6.39
N HIS A 16 -6.67 -14.72 6.07
CA HIS A 16 -8.12 -14.55 6.16
C HIS A 16 -8.81 -15.81 6.69
N GLY A 17 -9.99 -15.64 7.28
CA GLY A 17 -10.74 -16.75 7.87
C GLY A 17 -12.24 -16.47 7.97
N ARG A 18 -13.02 -17.55 8.01
CA ARG A 18 -14.47 -17.50 8.25
C ARG A 18 -14.78 -18.11 9.60
N LEU A 19 -15.66 -17.48 10.36
CA LEU A 19 -16.15 -18.01 11.62
C LEU A 19 -17.57 -18.54 11.41
N ALA A 20 -17.75 -19.83 11.66
CA ALA A 20 -19.06 -20.48 11.65
C ALA A 20 -19.50 -20.78 13.09
N ARG A 21 -20.73 -20.43 13.43
CA ARG A 21 -21.36 -20.71 14.73
C ARG A 21 -22.71 -21.37 14.48
N ALA A 22 -22.96 -22.51 15.13
CA ALA A 22 -24.21 -23.26 15.00
C ALA A 22 -24.62 -23.62 13.55
N GLY A 23 -23.65 -23.78 12.65
CA GLY A 23 -23.89 -24.12 11.24
C GLY A 23 -24.04 -22.92 10.31
N GLU A 24 -24.05 -21.69 10.84
CA GLU A 24 -24.15 -20.46 10.05
C GLU A 24 -22.81 -19.72 10.00
N THR A 25 -22.43 -19.22 8.81
CA THR A 25 -21.21 -18.41 8.62
C THR A 25 -21.62 -16.95 8.49
N GLU A 26 -21.51 -16.19 9.58
CA GLU A 26 -21.94 -14.78 9.64
C GLU A 26 -20.77 -13.78 9.61
N LEU A 27 -19.55 -14.24 9.88
CA LEU A 27 -18.37 -13.39 10.04
C LEU A 27 -17.21 -13.90 9.18
N THR A 28 -16.56 -12.97 8.47
CA THR A 28 -15.27 -13.18 7.82
C THR A 28 -14.29 -12.14 8.33
N ILE A 29 -13.03 -12.54 8.50
CA ILE A 29 -11.94 -11.68 8.93
C ILE A 29 -10.87 -11.71 7.84
N ASP A 30 -10.45 -10.53 7.39
CA ASP A 30 -9.27 -10.31 6.56
C ASP A 30 -8.24 -9.51 7.36
N SER A 31 -7.00 -9.97 7.36
CA SER A 31 -5.90 -9.29 8.05
C SER A 31 -5.08 -8.49 7.04
N ARG A 32 -4.96 -7.19 7.28
CA ARG A 32 -3.99 -6.36 6.56
C ARG A 32 -2.60 -6.59 7.14
N VAL A 33 -1.63 -6.95 6.29
CA VAL A 33 -0.23 -7.10 6.69
C VAL A 33 0.62 -6.04 6.00
N ILE A 34 1.24 -5.14 6.76
CA ILE A 34 2.21 -4.17 6.22
C ILE A 34 3.55 -4.43 6.89
N THR A 35 4.60 -4.61 6.09
CA THR A 35 5.95 -4.82 6.60
C THR A 35 6.84 -3.63 6.29
N ARG A 36 7.76 -3.33 7.21
CA ARG A 36 8.81 -2.33 6.99
C ARG A 36 9.59 -2.63 5.70
N LYS A 37 9.93 -3.89 5.47
CA LYS A 37 10.69 -4.34 4.29
C LYS A 37 9.94 -4.11 2.98
N GLY A 38 8.64 -4.43 2.94
CA GLY A 38 7.77 -4.18 1.78
C GLY A 38 7.66 -2.69 1.48
N SER A 39 7.38 -1.90 2.52
CA SER A 39 7.28 -0.43 2.46
C SER A 39 8.58 0.23 1.99
N GLU A 40 9.73 -0.11 2.58
CA GLU A 40 11.03 0.48 2.21
C GLU A 40 11.41 0.20 0.75
N ARG A 41 11.08 -1.00 0.24
CA ARG A 41 11.34 -1.37 -1.16
C ARG A 41 10.55 -0.50 -2.13
N ILE A 42 9.25 -0.31 -1.90
CA ILE A 42 8.42 0.50 -2.79
C ILE A 42 8.74 1.99 -2.68
N LEU A 43 9.04 2.48 -1.47
CA LEU A 43 9.48 3.87 -1.24
C LEU A 43 10.78 4.16 -2.00
N ARG A 44 11.79 3.27 -1.89
CA ARG A 44 13.04 3.41 -2.65
C ARG A 44 12.78 3.47 -4.16
N ARG A 45 11.97 2.54 -4.68
CA ARG A 45 11.59 2.53 -6.10
C ARG A 45 10.89 3.84 -6.52
N ALA A 46 10.08 4.43 -5.64
CA ALA A 46 9.40 5.70 -5.89
C ALA A 46 10.37 6.88 -6.00
N PHE A 47 11.30 7.01 -5.06
CA PHE A 47 12.33 8.06 -5.13
C PHE A 47 13.26 7.88 -6.33
N GLU A 48 13.70 6.67 -6.63
CA GLU A 48 14.51 6.38 -7.83
C GLU A 48 13.76 6.74 -9.11
N THR A 49 12.47 6.43 -9.20
CA THR A 49 11.63 6.77 -10.35
C THR A 49 11.46 8.27 -10.48
N ALA A 50 11.25 9.00 -9.38
CA ALA A 50 11.15 10.45 -9.40
C ALA A 50 12.45 11.12 -9.85
N GLN A 51 13.62 10.58 -9.44
CA GLN A 51 14.93 11.10 -9.85
C GLN A 51 15.27 10.84 -11.32
N ARG A 52 14.87 9.68 -11.87
CA ARG A 52 15.16 9.30 -13.27
C ARG A 52 14.24 9.96 -14.30
N ARG A 53 13.15 10.60 -13.87
CA ARG A 53 12.20 11.22 -14.80
C ARG A 53 12.70 12.59 -15.28
N ASP A 54 12.60 12.81 -16.59
CA ASP A 54 13.03 14.06 -17.23
C ASP A 54 12.20 15.27 -16.83
N ARG A 55 10.94 15.06 -16.42
CA ARG A 55 10.01 16.13 -16.03
C ARG A 55 9.38 15.84 -14.67
N GLY A 56 9.31 16.87 -13.83
CA GLY A 56 8.59 16.83 -12.55
C GLY A 56 7.08 17.01 -12.71
N ALA A 57 6.42 17.60 -11.70
CA ALA A 57 4.99 17.85 -11.71
C ALA A 57 4.60 18.84 -12.83
N PRO A 58 3.42 18.69 -13.46
CA PRO A 58 3.01 19.57 -14.56
C PRO A 58 2.86 21.05 -14.19
N GLU A 59 2.55 21.34 -12.93
CA GLU A 59 2.26 22.70 -12.44
C GLU A 59 3.52 23.57 -12.32
N ASP A 60 4.62 23.00 -11.81
CA ASP A 60 5.81 23.75 -11.43
C ASP A 60 7.14 23.06 -11.78
N GLY A 61 7.09 21.90 -12.44
CA GLY A 61 8.26 21.12 -12.80
C GLY A 61 8.98 20.43 -11.64
N ALA A 62 8.49 20.54 -10.39
CA ALA A 62 9.17 19.98 -9.24
C ALA A 62 9.01 18.44 -9.16
N ARG A 63 10.09 17.73 -8.83
CA ARG A 63 10.06 16.28 -8.63
C ARG A 63 9.45 15.97 -7.27
N ARG A 64 8.33 15.25 -7.25
CA ARG A 64 7.62 14.86 -6.02
C ARG A 64 7.36 13.36 -5.97
N VAL A 65 7.37 12.84 -4.76
CA VAL A 65 6.79 11.55 -4.41
C VAL A 65 5.66 11.83 -3.44
N THR A 66 4.47 11.30 -3.72
CA THR A 66 3.30 11.40 -2.85
C THR A 66 3.09 10.03 -2.22
N CYS A 67 3.16 9.97 -0.89
CA CYS A 67 2.74 8.80 -0.13
C CYS A 67 1.21 8.85 0.02
N VAL A 68 0.54 7.73 -0.21
CA VAL A 68 -0.92 7.62 -0.05
C VAL A 68 -1.18 6.68 1.12
N ASP A 69 -1.83 7.20 2.16
CA ASP A 69 -2.16 6.45 3.37
C ASP A 69 -3.59 6.78 3.86
N LYS A 70 -3.99 6.08 4.91
CA LYS A 70 -5.24 6.31 5.64
C LYS A 70 -4.99 6.29 7.15
N SER A 71 -3.92 6.95 7.59
CA SER A 71 -3.45 6.97 8.98
C SER A 71 -4.50 7.45 9.99
N ASN A 72 -5.51 8.19 9.54
CA ASN A 72 -6.62 8.61 10.41
C ASN A 72 -7.66 7.51 10.73
N VAL A 73 -7.57 6.34 10.08
CA VAL A 73 -8.43 5.17 10.35
C VAL A 73 -7.58 3.94 10.66
N MET A 74 -6.41 3.83 10.01
CA MET A 74 -5.52 2.68 10.09
C MET A 74 -4.36 3.05 11.02
N GLU A 75 -4.48 2.68 12.28
CA GLU A 75 -3.40 2.80 13.26
C GLU A 75 -2.55 1.52 13.24
N GLY A 76 -1.28 1.64 12.85
CA GLY A 76 -0.33 0.54 12.70
C GLY A 76 1.00 0.96 12.11
#